data_AF-A0A3D0GMP0-F1
#
_entry.id   AF-A0A3D0GMP0-F1
#
_cell.length_a   1.000
_cell.length_b   1.000
_cell.length_c   1.000
_cell.angle_alpha   90.00
_cell.angle_beta   90.00
_cell.angle_gamma   90.00
#
_symmetry.space_group_name_H-M   'P 1'
#
loop_
_entity.id
_entity.type
_entity.pdbx_description
1 polymer ?
#
loop_
_entity_poly.entity_id
_entity_poly.type
_entity_poly.pdbx_seq_one_letter_code
_entity_poly.pdbx_strand_id
1 'polypeptide(L)'
;HQFDLEEFLAGRLSPVYFGTALSNFGVREMLDDFVQWAPNPQSRPTNLREVAPSEPAFSGFVFKIQANMDPKHRDRIAFLRICSGGYSKGMKMHHVRLGKELRIADAVSFKAGDRVLVDSACAGDIIGLHNHGTIQLGDTFTAGESIQFTGIPHFAPELFRKIRLKDPMKAKQLQKGLQQLSEEGSTQVFSPLRSSDLIVGAVGQLQFDVVAYRLQDEYKVEALYEPVNVYTARWVDSEDPRKLEEFRNKAQEHLSVDGGGHLTYLAPTRVNLALMQERYPEIRFRATREH
;
A
#
# COMPACT_ATOMS: atom_id res chain seq x y z
N HIS A 1 -22.13 15.93 -28.63
CA HIS A 1 -22.77 14.94 -27.74
C HIS A 1 -23.40 15.70 -26.59
N GLN A 2 -24.64 15.38 -26.21
CA GLN A 2 -25.23 15.92 -24.98
C GLN A 2 -24.68 15.17 -23.77
N PHE A 3 -24.63 15.83 -22.61
CA PHE A 3 -24.27 15.18 -21.35
C PHE A 3 -25.32 14.14 -20.98
N ASP A 4 -24.87 12.97 -20.52
CA ASP A 4 -25.70 11.90 -20.01
C ASP A 4 -25.13 11.41 -18.68
N LEU A 5 -25.97 11.42 -17.64
CA LEU A 5 -25.56 11.10 -16.27
C LEU A 5 -25.26 9.61 -16.09
N GLU A 6 -26.00 8.72 -16.76
CA GLU A 6 -25.80 7.28 -16.64
C GLU A 6 -24.49 6.87 -17.31
N GLU A 7 -24.19 7.42 -18.49
CA GLU A 7 -22.91 7.21 -19.18
C GLU A 7 -21.73 7.80 -18.40
N PHE A 8 -21.92 8.92 -17.71
CA PHE A 8 -20.91 9.49 -16.81
C PHE A 8 -20.63 8.58 -15.61
N LEU A 9 -21.66 8.13 -14.90
CA LEU A 9 -21.52 7.24 -13.75
C LEU A 9 -20.96 5.87 -14.14
N ALA A 10 -21.20 5.42 -15.38
CA ALA A 10 -20.61 4.21 -15.95
C ALA A 10 -19.17 4.39 -16.46
N GLY A 11 -18.61 5.61 -16.38
CA GLY A 11 -17.24 5.91 -16.83
C GLY A 11 -17.04 5.87 -18.35
N ARG A 12 -18.12 5.99 -19.13
CA ARG A 12 -18.10 5.97 -20.61
C ARG A 12 -18.15 7.38 -21.22
N LEU A 13 -18.56 8.38 -20.43
CA LEU A 13 -18.63 9.78 -20.80
C LEU A 13 -17.90 10.64 -19.75
N SER A 14 -17.16 11.66 -20.20
CA SER A 14 -16.60 12.68 -19.32
C SER A 14 -17.14 14.06 -19.73
N PRO A 15 -17.75 14.84 -18.82
CA PRO A 15 -18.04 16.25 -19.10
C PRO A 15 -16.73 17.01 -19.30
N VAL A 16 -16.74 18.00 -20.21
CA VAL A 16 -15.57 18.81 -20.56
C VAL A 16 -15.86 20.26 -20.25
N TYR A 17 -14.97 20.88 -19.47
CA TYR A 17 -15.04 22.29 -19.10
C TYR A 17 -13.87 23.04 -19.73
N PHE A 18 -14.10 24.29 -20.11
CA PHE A 18 -13.06 25.20 -20.59
C PHE A 18 -12.89 26.33 -19.59
N GLY A 19 -11.64 26.61 -19.23
CA GLY A 19 -11.34 27.63 -18.23
C GLY A 19 -9.85 27.80 -18.02
N THR A 20 -9.51 28.60 -17.02
CA THR A 20 -8.14 28.82 -16.57
C THR A 20 -8.15 28.88 -15.04
N ALA A 21 -7.51 27.89 -14.43
CA ALA A 21 -7.39 27.81 -12.96
C ALA A 21 -6.61 29.00 -12.41
N LEU A 22 -5.62 29.52 -13.14
CA LEU A 22 -4.77 30.63 -12.69
C LEU A 22 -5.58 31.93 -12.49
N SER A 23 -6.55 32.19 -13.36
CA SER A 23 -7.44 33.35 -13.23
C SER A 23 -8.76 32.98 -12.57
N ASN A 24 -8.87 31.79 -11.98
CA ASN A 24 -10.08 31.27 -11.33
C ASN A 24 -11.36 31.37 -12.20
N PHE A 25 -11.24 31.07 -13.50
CA PHE A 25 -12.34 31.15 -14.47
C PHE A 25 -12.70 29.74 -14.98
N GLY A 26 -13.98 29.39 -15.00
CA GLY A 26 -14.47 28.05 -15.36
C GLY A 26 -14.42 27.03 -14.22
N VAL A 27 -13.79 27.38 -13.09
CA VAL A 27 -13.66 26.49 -11.91
C VAL A 27 -14.99 26.33 -11.18
N ARG A 28 -15.76 27.41 -11.08
CA ARG A 28 -17.06 27.41 -10.38
C ARG A 28 -18.05 26.50 -11.08
N GLU A 29 -18.17 26.64 -12.40
CA GLU A 29 -19.09 25.86 -13.23
C GLU A 29 -18.78 24.37 -13.09
N MET A 30 -17.51 23.99 -13.17
CA MET A 30 -17.07 22.61 -12.96
C MET A 30 -17.41 22.11 -11.55
N LEU A 31 -17.21 22.92 -10.52
CA LEU A 31 -17.45 22.52 -9.13
C LEU A 31 -18.95 22.40 -8.81
N ASP A 32 -19.78 23.31 -9.32
CA ASP A 32 -21.23 23.28 -9.16
C ASP A 32 -21.81 21.98 -9.75
N ASP A 33 -21.39 21.63 -10.96
CA ASP A 33 -21.78 20.38 -11.62
C ASP A 33 -21.16 19.14 -10.95
N PHE A 34 -19.92 19.23 -10.44
CA PHE A 34 -19.29 18.14 -9.69
C PHE A 34 -20.08 17.78 -8.44
N VAL A 35 -20.51 18.77 -7.65
CA VAL A 35 -21.32 18.54 -6.44
C VAL A 35 -22.67 17.90 -6.78
N GLN A 36 -23.22 18.22 -7.96
CA GLN A 36 -24.50 17.68 -8.40
C GLN A 36 -24.41 16.26 -8.96
N TRP A 37 -23.37 15.94 -9.73
CA TRP A 37 -23.31 14.69 -10.51
C TRP A 37 -22.36 13.65 -9.93
N ALA A 38 -21.35 14.05 -9.15
CA ALA A 38 -20.38 13.10 -8.62
C ALA A 38 -21.07 12.08 -7.70
N PRO A 39 -20.66 10.79 -7.77
CA PRO A 39 -21.27 9.78 -6.94
C PRO A 39 -20.96 10.04 -5.46
N ASN A 40 -21.99 9.86 -4.64
CA ASN A 40 -21.85 9.71 -3.19
C ASN A 40 -20.94 8.50 -2.86
N PRO A 41 -20.55 8.28 -1.59
CA PRO A 41 -19.88 7.06 -1.19
C PRO A 41 -20.58 5.83 -1.78
N GLN A 42 -19.82 4.95 -2.42
CA GLN A 42 -20.33 3.77 -3.10
C GLN A 42 -20.07 2.53 -2.25
N SER A 43 -20.83 1.48 -2.53
CA SER A 43 -20.59 0.15 -1.97
C SER A 43 -19.21 -0.37 -2.35
N ARG A 44 -18.62 -1.17 -1.47
CA ARG A 44 -17.26 -1.72 -1.65
C ARG A 44 -17.28 -3.24 -1.45
N PRO A 45 -16.67 -4.00 -2.38
CA PRO A 45 -16.57 -5.44 -2.25
C PRO A 45 -15.56 -5.84 -1.16
N THR A 46 -15.86 -6.95 -0.50
CA THR A 46 -14.96 -7.65 0.42
C THR A 46 -14.79 -9.09 -0.05
N ASN A 47 -13.97 -9.85 0.67
CA ASN A 47 -13.81 -11.29 0.45
C ASN A 47 -15.09 -12.11 0.71
N LEU A 48 -16.08 -11.58 1.46
CA LEU A 48 -17.30 -12.32 1.83
C LEU A 48 -18.58 -11.74 1.23
N ARG A 49 -18.70 -10.42 1.20
CA ARG A 49 -19.91 -9.71 0.76
C ARG A 49 -19.58 -8.30 0.28
N GLU A 50 -20.57 -7.63 -0.28
CA GLU A 50 -20.48 -6.19 -0.51
C GLU A 50 -20.91 -5.43 0.76
N VAL A 51 -20.23 -4.32 1.04
CA VAL A 51 -20.55 -3.43 2.17
C VAL A 51 -21.14 -2.15 1.61
N ALA A 52 -22.37 -1.84 2.02
CA ALA A 52 -23.05 -0.62 1.63
C ALA A 52 -22.72 0.54 2.59
N PRO A 53 -22.58 1.78 2.07
CA PRO A 53 -22.23 2.95 2.89
C PRO A 53 -23.31 3.36 3.87
N SER A 54 -24.55 2.94 3.63
CA SER A 54 -25.70 3.16 4.51
C SER A 54 -25.73 2.21 5.72
N GLU A 55 -24.87 1.19 5.77
CA GLU A 55 -24.78 0.31 6.94
C GLU A 55 -24.35 1.10 8.18
N PRO A 56 -24.99 0.89 9.35
CA PRO A 56 -24.70 1.65 10.56
C PRO A 56 -23.37 1.25 11.22
N ALA A 57 -22.91 0.02 11.00
CA ALA A 57 -21.68 -0.49 11.57
C ALA A 57 -20.46 0.13 10.88
N PHE A 58 -19.48 0.55 11.69
CA PHE A 58 -18.23 1.10 11.17
C PHE A 58 -17.47 0.04 10.37
N SER A 59 -17.04 0.41 9.17
CA SER A 59 -16.02 -0.32 8.43
C SER A 59 -15.17 0.63 7.61
N GLY A 60 -13.91 0.26 7.37
CA GLY A 60 -13.04 0.99 6.47
C GLY A 60 -11.71 0.28 6.25
N PHE A 61 -10.96 0.75 5.27
CA PHE A 61 -9.67 0.16 4.89
C PHE A 61 -8.58 1.20 4.72
N VAL A 62 -7.35 0.78 4.97
CA VAL A 62 -6.16 1.60 4.78
C VAL A 62 -5.72 1.56 3.33
N PHE A 63 -5.65 2.71 2.67
CA PHE A 63 -5.32 2.80 1.24
C PHE A 63 -4.03 3.58 0.96
N LYS A 64 -3.47 4.23 1.99
CA LYS A 64 -2.20 4.94 1.91
C LYS A 64 -1.56 4.97 3.28
N ILE A 65 -0.25 4.82 3.35
CA ILE A 65 0.53 5.09 4.56
C ILE A 65 1.57 6.14 4.19
N GLN A 66 1.76 7.12 5.06
CA GLN A 66 2.79 8.14 4.89
C GLN A 66 3.61 8.22 6.17
N ALA A 67 4.92 8.02 6.06
CA ALA A 67 5.83 8.19 7.19
C ALA A 67 6.41 9.59 7.24
N ASN A 68 6.95 9.93 8.40
CA ASN A 68 7.79 11.09 8.64
C ASN A 68 7.15 12.42 8.24
N MET A 69 5.83 12.52 8.41
CA MET A 69 5.11 13.79 8.19
C MET A 69 5.45 14.85 9.24
N ASP A 70 5.91 14.45 10.43
CA ASP A 70 6.54 15.35 11.40
C ASP A 70 8.00 14.92 11.62
N PRO A 71 8.98 15.73 11.20
CA PRO A 71 10.41 15.44 11.37
C PRO A 71 10.84 15.22 12.83
N LYS A 72 10.12 15.78 13.81
CA LYS A 72 10.48 15.70 15.23
C LYS A 72 10.05 14.37 15.87
N HIS A 73 8.87 13.88 15.51
CA HIS A 73 8.27 12.70 16.14
C HIS A 73 8.41 11.43 15.28
N ARG A 74 8.78 11.59 13.98
CA ARG A 74 8.82 10.49 13.00
C ARG A 74 7.51 9.72 12.95
N ASP A 75 6.41 10.45 13.04
CA ASP A 75 5.07 9.89 13.03
C ASP A 75 4.75 9.27 11.67
N ARG A 76 4.03 8.16 11.71
CA ARG A 76 3.44 7.53 10.53
C ARG A 76 1.93 7.61 10.64
N ILE A 77 1.29 7.97 9.54
CA ILE A 77 -0.16 8.05 9.45
C ILE A 77 -0.64 7.08 8.39
N ALA A 78 -1.51 6.16 8.80
CA ALA A 78 -2.27 5.30 7.92
C ALA A 78 -3.59 5.99 7.57
N PHE A 79 -3.78 6.31 6.29
CA PHE A 79 -5.00 6.90 5.76
C PHE A 79 -6.02 5.81 5.53
N LEU A 80 -7.08 5.87 6.32
CA LEU A 80 -8.21 4.96 6.26
C LEU A 80 -9.39 5.68 5.59
N ARG A 81 -9.97 5.04 4.58
CA ARG A 81 -11.25 5.44 3.99
C ARG A 81 -12.36 4.75 4.76
N ILE A 82 -13.32 5.51 5.28
CA ILE A 82 -14.52 4.96 5.90
C ILE A 82 -15.47 4.50 4.79
N CYS A 83 -15.87 3.24 4.87
CA CYS A 83 -16.76 2.58 3.90
C CYS A 83 -18.21 2.56 4.37
N SER A 84 -18.46 2.34 5.66
CA SER A 84 -19.79 2.34 6.25
C SER A 84 -19.76 2.85 7.69
N GLY A 85 -20.92 3.22 8.21
CA GLY A 85 -21.09 3.71 9.57
C GLY A 85 -20.38 5.03 9.81
N GLY A 86 -19.92 5.22 11.06
CA GLY A 86 -19.22 6.43 11.46
C GLY A 86 -18.11 6.15 12.46
N TYR A 87 -17.04 6.93 12.36
CA TYR A 87 -16.01 7.01 13.38
C TYR A 87 -16.45 7.98 14.48
N SER A 88 -16.14 7.65 15.72
CA SER A 88 -16.27 8.54 16.87
C SER A 88 -15.02 8.46 17.74
N LYS A 89 -14.58 9.60 18.26
CA LYS A 89 -13.36 9.69 19.05
C LYS A 89 -13.34 8.70 20.22
N GLY A 90 -12.27 7.92 20.30
CA GLY A 90 -12.07 6.94 21.37
C GLY A 90 -12.84 5.65 21.19
N MET A 91 -13.49 5.42 20.03
CA MET A 91 -14.17 4.17 19.74
C MET A 91 -13.19 2.98 19.65
N LYS A 92 -13.73 1.79 19.88
CA LYS A 92 -13.02 0.54 19.63
C LYS A 92 -13.26 0.09 18.20
N MET A 93 -12.20 -0.34 17.54
CA MET A 93 -12.20 -0.85 16.17
C MET A 93 -11.50 -2.21 16.18
N HIS A 94 -12.08 -3.17 15.48
CA HIS A 94 -11.49 -4.49 15.28
C HIS A 94 -10.55 -4.45 14.07
N HIS A 95 -9.26 -4.68 14.30
CA HIS A 95 -8.26 -4.83 13.25
C HIS A 95 -8.28 -6.28 12.75
N VAL A 96 -8.85 -6.50 11.57
CA VAL A 96 -9.19 -7.84 11.07
C VAL A 96 -7.96 -8.73 10.91
N ARG A 97 -6.91 -8.28 10.21
CA ARG A 97 -5.68 -9.07 9.98
C ARG A 97 -4.98 -9.51 11.28
N LEU A 98 -4.96 -8.65 12.30
CA LEU A 98 -4.32 -8.96 13.58
C LEU A 98 -5.26 -9.69 14.55
N GLY A 99 -6.56 -9.74 14.26
CA GLY A 99 -7.59 -10.29 15.16
C GLY A 99 -7.68 -9.56 16.49
N LYS A 100 -7.35 -8.26 16.53
CA LYS A 100 -7.26 -7.47 17.78
C LYS A 100 -8.20 -6.29 17.78
N GLU A 101 -8.81 -6.01 18.93
CA GLU A 101 -9.48 -4.73 19.16
C GLU A 101 -8.47 -3.64 19.53
N LEU A 102 -8.59 -2.49 18.88
CA LEU A 102 -7.77 -1.31 19.11
C LEU A 102 -8.69 -0.15 19.46
N ARG A 103 -8.33 0.62 20.49
CA ARG A 103 -9.02 1.88 20.81
C ARG A 103 -8.31 3.01 20.08
N ILE A 104 -9.04 3.73 19.23
CA ILE A 104 -8.49 4.86 18.47
C ILE A 104 -8.94 6.16 19.15
N ALA A 105 -8.05 6.76 19.93
CA ALA A 105 -8.32 8.01 20.65
C ALA A 105 -8.03 9.26 19.81
N ASP A 106 -7.02 9.19 18.93
CA ASP A 106 -6.42 10.35 18.28
C ASP A 106 -6.36 10.16 16.75
N ALA A 107 -7.51 9.91 16.13
CA ALA A 107 -7.58 10.00 14.67
C ALA A 107 -7.50 11.46 14.22
N VAL A 108 -6.82 11.69 13.09
CA VAL A 108 -6.62 13.03 12.52
C VAL A 108 -7.29 13.14 11.16
N SER A 109 -7.72 14.34 10.80
CA SER A 109 -8.11 14.72 9.45
C SER A 109 -7.14 15.79 8.98
N PHE A 110 -7.01 15.89 7.66
CA PHE A 110 -6.11 16.83 7.02
C PHE A 110 -6.94 17.95 6.42
N LYS A 111 -6.87 19.13 7.04
CA LYS A 111 -7.56 20.33 6.55
C LYS A 111 -6.49 21.37 6.19
N ALA A 112 -6.44 21.75 4.92
CA ALA A 112 -5.51 22.76 4.40
C ALA A 112 -4.02 22.54 4.74
N GLY A 113 -3.57 21.27 4.84
CA GLY A 113 -2.19 20.91 5.17
C GLY A 113 -1.92 20.69 6.66
N ASP A 114 -2.84 21.12 7.54
CA ASP A 114 -2.73 20.92 8.98
C ASP A 114 -3.45 19.66 9.46
N ARG A 115 -2.92 19.07 10.54
CA ARG A 115 -3.53 17.95 11.27
C ARG A 115 -4.55 18.49 12.26
N VAL A 116 -5.80 18.07 12.13
CA VAL A 116 -6.87 18.40 13.07
C VAL A 116 -7.41 17.11 13.67
N LEU A 117 -7.55 17.06 15.00
CA LEU A 117 -8.19 15.92 15.66
C LEU A 117 -9.64 15.79 15.20
N VAL A 118 -10.04 14.55 14.91
CA VAL A 118 -11.39 14.24 14.45
C VAL A 118 -12.23 13.77 15.63
N ASP A 119 -13.34 14.45 15.89
CA ASP A 119 -14.32 14.00 16.87
C ASP A 119 -15.28 12.96 16.27
N SER A 120 -15.70 13.17 15.02
CA SER A 120 -16.55 12.23 14.27
C SER A 120 -16.28 12.31 12.77
N ALA A 121 -16.47 11.20 12.06
CA ALA A 121 -16.40 11.12 10.59
C ALA A 121 -17.38 10.05 10.07
N CYS A 122 -17.81 10.13 8.82
CA CYS A 122 -18.79 9.21 8.23
C CYS A 122 -18.26 8.48 6.99
N ALA A 123 -19.05 7.54 6.46
CA ALA A 123 -18.75 6.88 5.19
C ALA A 123 -18.49 7.93 4.10
N GLY A 124 -17.35 7.83 3.43
CA GLY A 124 -16.87 8.93 2.57
C GLY A 124 -15.62 9.63 3.08
N ASP A 125 -15.48 9.76 4.39
CA ASP A 125 -14.37 10.50 4.95
C ASP A 125 -13.07 9.69 4.94
N ILE A 126 -11.97 10.43 4.96
CA ILE A 126 -10.63 9.89 5.14
C ILE A 126 -10.13 10.34 6.51
N ILE A 127 -9.78 9.37 7.35
CA ILE A 127 -9.17 9.62 8.65
C ILE A 127 -7.75 9.05 8.67
N GLY A 128 -6.86 9.73 9.38
CA GLY A 128 -5.49 9.32 9.63
C GLY A 128 -5.38 8.62 10.98
N LEU A 129 -4.88 7.40 10.97
CA LEU A 129 -4.56 6.62 12.17
C LEU A 129 -3.06 6.65 12.42
N HIS A 130 -2.65 6.93 13.66
CA HIS A 130 -1.25 6.82 14.06
C HIS A 130 -0.79 5.36 13.93
N ASN A 131 0.32 5.15 13.23
CA ASN A 131 0.83 3.82 12.93
C ASN A 131 2.21 3.59 13.54
N HIS A 132 2.30 2.66 14.49
CA HIS A 132 3.58 2.25 15.08
C HIS A 132 4.21 1.02 14.39
N GLY A 133 3.82 0.74 13.14
CA GLY A 133 4.30 -0.39 12.33
C GLY A 133 3.36 -1.61 12.39
N THR A 134 2.21 -1.47 13.06
CA THR A 134 1.21 -2.53 13.16
C THR A 134 0.22 -2.51 12.02
N ILE A 135 0.00 -1.34 11.40
CA ILE A 135 -0.96 -1.12 10.31
C ILE A 135 -0.22 -1.18 8.98
N GLN A 136 -0.79 -1.91 8.02
CA GLN A 136 -0.29 -2.10 6.66
C GLN A 136 -1.30 -1.57 5.64
N LEU A 137 -0.85 -1.40 4.40
CA LEU A 137 -1.74 -1.12 3.29
C LEU A 137 -2.77 -2.26 3.15
N GLY A 138 -4.03 -1.93 2.82
CA GLY A 138 -5.10 -2.92 2.72
C GLY A 138 -5.70 -3.39 4.05
N ASP A 139 -5.13 -3.02 5.19
CA ASP A 139 -5.70 -3.41 6.48
C ASP A 139 -7.13 -2.89 6.63
N THR A 140 -8.03 -3.81 6.99
CA THR A 140 -9.44 -3.54 7.23
C THR A 140 -9.72 -3.41 8.72
N PHE A 141 -10.48 -2.37 9.07
CA PHE A 141 -10.98 -2.13 10.42
C PHE A 141 -12.50 -2.14 10.41
N THR A 142 -13.10 -2.81 11.38
CA THR A 142 -14.57 -2.94 11.49
C THR A 142 -15.05 -2.72 12.93
N ALA A 143 -16.35 -2.73 13.14
CA ALA A 143 -16.97 -2.79 14.47
C ALA A 143 -16.99 -4.20 15.09
N GLY A 144 -16.36 -5.21 14.45
CA GLY A 144 -16.27 -6.59 14.95
C GLY A 144 -16.37 -7.65 13.86
N GLU A 145 -16.96 -7.34 12.71
CA GLU A 145 -17.06 -8.27 11.58
C GLU A 145 -15.69 -8.57 10.96
N SER A 146 -15.39 -9.85 10.71
CA SER A 146 -14.13 -10.29 10.11
C SER A 146 -14.21 -10.32 8.58
N ILE A 147 -14.32 -9.15 7.97
CA ILE A 147 -14.31 -8.94 6.50
C ILE A 147 -13.04 -8.22 6.07
N GLN A 148 -12.59 -8.47 4.84
CA GLN A 148 -11.44 -7.81 4.25
C GLN A 148 -11.82 -7.17 2.92
N PHE A 149 -11.62 -5.86 2.81
CA PHE A 149 -11.88 -5.13 1.56
C PHE A 149 -10.89 -5.56 0.48
N THR A 150 -11.40 -5.81 -0.72
CA THR A 150 -10.61 -6.25 -1.88
C THR A 150 -10.30 -5.07 -2.82
N GLY A 151 -9.43 -5.31 -3.80
CA GLY A 151 -9.12 -4.33 -4.85
C GLY A 151 -8.06 -3.29 -4.49
N ILE A 152 -7.21 -3.56 -3.49
CA ILE A 152 -5.95 -2.83 -3.28
C ILE A 152 -4.79 -3.73 -3.71
N PRO A 153 -4.41 -3.72 -5.00
CA PRO A 153 -3.38 -4.62 -5.50
C PRO A 153 -1.98 -4.17 -5.08
N HIS A 154 -1.13 -5.13 -4.69
CA HIS A 154 0.31 -4.98 -4.78
C HIS A 154 0.78 -5.49 -6.14
N PHE A 155 1.43 -4.62 -6.91
CA PHE A 155 2.04 -4.98 -8.19
C PHE A 155 3.46 -5.50 -7.96
N ALA A 156 3.82 -6.62 -8.60
CA ALA A 156 5.22 -7.02 -8.65
C ALA A 156 6.05 -5.90 -9.32
N PRO A 157 7.19 -5.50 -8.74
CA PRO A 157 8.06 -4.52 -9.36
C PRO A 157 8.60 -4.98 -10.71
N GLU A 158 8.88 -4.03 -11.59
CA GLU A 158 9.48 -4.29 -12.90
C GLU A 158 10.98 -4.01 -12.91
N LEU A 159 11.45 -3.15 -12.01
CA LEU A 159 12.84 -2.73 -11.90
C LEU A 159 13.41 -3.15 -10.55
N PHE A 160 14.63 -3.67 -10.57
CA PHE A 160 15.33 -4.13 -9.38
C PHE A 160 16.73 -3.52 -9.32
N ARG A 161 17.10 -3.05 -8.14
CA ARG A 161 18.46 -2.58 -7.85
C ARG A 161 18.91 -3.13 -6.52
N LYS A 162 20.18 -3.52 -6.44
CA LYS A 162 20.82 -3.80 -5.16
C LYS A 162 21.16 -2.46 -4.50
N ILE A 163 20.85 -2.30 -3.23
CA ILE A 163 21.18 -1.09 -2.47
C ILE A 163 22.34 -1.36 -1.53
N ARG A 164 23.38 -0.52 -1.61
CA ARG A 164 24.56 -0.58 -0.74
C ARG A 164 24.71 0.70 0.06
N LEU A 165 25.30 0.56 1.23
CA LEU A 165 25.73 1.67 2.07
C LEU A 165 27.08 2.17 1.61
N LYS A 166 27.23 3.50 1.62
CA LYS A 166 28.55 4.12 1.57
C LYS A 166 29.27 4.04 2.92
N ASP A 167 28.51 4.13 4.01
CA ASP A 167 29.00 4.00 5.39
C ASP A 167 28.43 2.73 6.05
N PRO A 168 29.26 1.69 6.29
CA PRO A 168 28.82 0.45 6.93
C PRO A 168 28.22 0.65 8.34
N MET A 169 28.59 1.70 9.06
CA MET A 169 28.11 1.97 10.42
C MET A 169 26.61 2.31 10.46
N LYS A 170 26.02 2.66 9.31
CA LYS A 170 24.60 3.05 9.17
C LYS A 170 23.68 1.90 8.75
N ALA A 171 24.14 0.65 8.82
CA ALA A 171 23.35 -0.53 8.44
C ALA A 171 21.96 -0.60 9.09
N LYS A 172 21.88 -0.37 10.40
CA LYS A 172 20.61 -0.38 11.14
C LYS A 172 19.67 0.74 10.68
N GLN A 173 20.21 1.90 10.32
CA GLN A 173 19.42 3.05 9.85
C GLN A 173 18.88 2.81 8.45
N LEU A 174 19.70 2.22 7.55
CA LEU A 174 19.23 1.81 6.23
C LEU A 174 18.10 0.81 6.31
N GLN A 175 18.27 -0.26 7.08
CA GLN A 175 17.24 -1.30 7.21
C GLN A 175 15.93 -0.70 7.75
N LYS A 176 16.01 0.15 8.78
CA LYS A 176 14.85 0.85 9.33
C LYS A 176 14.19 1.79 8.33
N GLY A 177 14.97 2.54 7.54
CA GLY A 177 14.45 3.47 6.54
C GLY A 177 13.79 2.74 5.37
N LEU A 178 14.45 1.72 4.83
CA LEU A 178 13.91 0.88 3.77
C LEU A 178 12.64 0.16 4.19
N GLN A 179 12.60 -0.39 5.41
CA GLN A 179 11.39 -1.01 5.93
C GLN A 179 10.22 -0.03 5.97
N GLN A 180 10.42 1.19 6.49
CA GLN A 180 9.35 2.20 6.54
C GLN A 180 8.91 2.66 5.15
N LEU A 181 9.86 2.90 4.24
CA LEU A 181 9.54 3.26 2.85
C LEU A 181 8.82 2.13 2.10
N SER A 182 9.09 0.87 2.47
CA SER A 182 8.39 -0.30 1.94
C SER A 182 6.95 -0.39 2.46
N GLU A 183 6.75 -0.09 3.74
CA GLU A 183 5.41 -0.05 4.37
C GLU A 183 4.52 1.05 3.79
N GLU A 184 5.11 2.17 3.34
CA GLU A 184 4.39 3.23 2.61
C GLU A 184 3.93 2.81 1.21
N GLY A 185 4.41 1.68 0.68
CA GLY A 185 4.13 1.24 -0.69
C GLY A 185 4.89 2.02 -1.75
N SER A 186 5.83 2.90 -1.37
CA SER A 186 6.65 3.68 -2.32
C SER A 186 7.65 2.81 -3.08
N THR A 187 8.07 1.70 -2.49
CA THR A 187 9.00 0.72 -3.06
C THR A 187 8.78 -0.62 -2.39
N GLN A 188 9.30 -1.70 -2.95
CA GLN A 188 9.34 -3.00 -2.28
C GLN A 188 10.78 -3.34 -1.92
N VAL A 189 10.98 -3.85 -0.72
CA VAL A 189 12.30 -4.28 -0.25
C VAL A 189 12.30 -5.78 -0.13
N PHE A 190 13.33 -6.41 -0.66
CA PHE A 190 13.56 -7.85 -0.62
C PHE A 190 14.87 -8.13 0.10
N SER A 191 14.81 -9.02 1.08
CA SER A 191 15.94 -9.54 1.84
C SER A 191 16.22 -10.98 1.39
N PRO A 192 17.21 -11.22 0.51
CA PRO A 192 17.62 -12.55 0.09
C PRO A 192 17.99 -13.45 1.27
N LEU A 193 17.65 -14.74 1.20
CA LEU A 193 17.93 -15.68 2.29
C LEU A 193 19.42 -16.00 2.46
N ARG A 194 20.21 -15.86 1.38
CA ARG A 194 21.62 -16.24 1.31
C ARG A 194 22.59 -15.06 1.25
N SER A 195 22.09 -13.83 1.19
CA SER A 195 22.91 -12.62 1.15
C SER A 195 22.40 -11.59 2.16
N SER A 196 23.32 -10.82 2.74
CA SER A 196 22.98 -9.64 3.55
C SER A 196 22.62 -8.41 2.71
N ASP A 197 22.77 -8.51 1.39
CA ASP A 197 22.45 -7.44 0.47
C ASP A 197 20.94 -7.23 0.37
N LEU A 198 20.50 -5.97 0.38
CA LEU A 198 19.09 -5.66 0.17
C LEU A 198 18.84 -5.36 -1.31
N ILE A 199 17.70 -5.83 -1.81
CA ILE A 199 17.23 -5.56 -3.17
C ILE A 199 16.00 -4.68 -3.06
N VAL A 200 15.99 -3.59 -3.82
CA VAL A 200 14.88 -2.64 -3.90
C VAL A 200 14.19 -2.83 -5.23
N GLY A 201 12.88 -3.03 -5.19
CA GLY A 201 11.99 -3.16 -6.33
C GLY A 201 11.15 -1.90 -6.52
N ALA A 202 11.08 -1.42 -7.75
CA ALA A 202 10.25 -0.30 -8.16
C ALA A 202 9.45 -0.62 -9.42
N VAL A 203 8.31 0.05 -9.59
CA VAL A 203 7.55 0.07 -10.85
C VAL A 203 8.17 1.10 -11.80
N GLY A 204 8.69 2.22 -11.29
CA GLY A 204 9.31 3.27 -12.10
C GLY A 204 10.67 3.72 -11.59
N GLN A 205 11.55 4.16 -12.49
CA GLN A 205 12.93 4.54 -12.16
C GLN A 205 13.00 5.67 -11.12
N LEU A 206 12.10 6.66 -11.18
CA LEU A 206 12.05 7.79 -10.26
C LEU A 206 11.91 7.36 -8.78
N GLN A 207 11.31 6.20 -8.52
CA GLN A 207 11.14 5.71 -7.14
C GLN A 207 12.49 5.42 -6.48
N PHE A 208 13.51 4.99 -7.24
CA PHE A 208 14.85 4.80 -6.69
C PHE A 208 15.45 6.13 -6.21
N ASP A 209 15.31 7.19 -7.00
CA ASP A 209 15.82 8.53 -6.68
C ASP A 209 15.10 9.10 -5.45
N VAL A 210 13.78 8.93 -5.37
CA VAL A 210 12.98 9.33 -4.20
C VAL A 210 13.41 8.56 -2.95
N VAL A 211 13.63 7.24 -3.05
CA VAL A 211 14.09 6.43 -1.91
C VAL A 211 15.48 6.88 -1.46
N ALA A 212 16.42 7.12 -2.39
CA ALA A 212 17.75 7.60 -2.04
C ALA A 212 17.72 8.97 -1.36
N TYR A 213 16.93 9.90 -1.90
CA TYR A 213 16.72 11.23 -1.32
C TYR A 213 16.14 11.15 0.10
N ARG A 214 15.08 10.35 0.30
CA ARG A 214 14.44 10.19 1.61
C ARG A 214 15.34 9.48 2.63
N LEU A 215 16.12 8.48 2.20
CA LEU A 215 17.12 7.84 3.06
C LEU A 215 18.17 8.87 3.53
N GLN A 216 18.63 9.75 2.63
CA GLN A 216 19.59 10.79 2.97
C GLN A 216 18.98 11.86 3.88
N ASP A 217 17.78 12.35 3.56
CA ASP A 217 17.16 13.45 4.29
C ASP A 217 16.63 13.02 5.67
N GLU A 218 15.84 11.95 5.71
CA GLU A 218 15.11 11.52 6.91
C GLU A 218 15.96 10.64 7.83
N TYR A 219 16.81 9.79 7.24
CA TYR A 219 17.60 8.78 7.98
C TYR A 219 19.09 9.10 8.03
N LYS A 220 19.54 10.15 7.32
CA LYS A 220 20.96 10.53 7.19
C LYS A 220 21.81 9.38 6.61
N VAL A 221 21.23 8.59 5.72
CA VAL A 221 21.86 7.44 5.06
C VAL A 221 22.12 7.76 3.60
N GLU A 222 23.40 7.79 3.20
CA GLU A 222 23.77 7.79 1.78
C GLU A 222 23.83 6.35 1.27
N ALA A 223 22.96 6.04 0.31
CA ALA A 223 22.89 4.74 -0.33
C ALA A 223 23.21 4.84 -1.82
N LEU A 224 23.85 3.79 -2.34
CA LEU A 224 24.20 3.64 -3.75
C LEU A 224 23.44 2.45 -4.33
N TYR A 225 22.99 2.58 -5.57
CA TYR A 225 22.36 1.50 -6.30
C TYR A 225 23.34 0.81 -7.24
N GLU A 226 23.26 -0.52 -7.28
CA GLU A 226 23.97 -1.36 -8.23
C GLU A 226 22.98 -2.16 -9.07
N PRO A 227 23.31 -2.48 -10.33
CA PRO A 227 22.58 -3.48 -11.10
C PRO A 227 22.53 -4.82 -10.36
N VAL A 228 21.39 -5.50 -10.46
CA VAL A 228 21.20 -6.86 -9.94
C VAL A 228 20.55 -7.70 -11.03
N ASN A 229 20.93 -8.97 -11.12
CA ASN A 229 20.38 -9.90 -12.11
C ASN A 229 19.03 -10.45 -11.62
N VAL A 230 18.00 -9.61 -11.66
CA VAL A 230 16.61 -9.98 -11.35
C VAL A 230 15.74 -9.48 -12.48
N TYR A 231 15.05 -10.41 -13.15
CA TYR A 231 14.08 -10.14 -14.20
C TYR A 231 12.70 -9.82 -13.60
N THR A 232 12.25 -10.61 -12.62
CA THR A 232 10.93 -10.38 -12.00
C THR A 232 10.83 -11.04 -10.63
N ALA A 233 9.87 -10.59 -9.83
CA ALA A 233 9.55 -11.15 -8.52
C ALA A 233 8.19 -11.87 -8.55
N ARG A 234 8.09 -13.03 -7.87
CA ARG A 234 6.82 -13.74 -7.66
C ARG A 234 6.69 -14.13 -6.20
N TRP A 235 5.55 -13.82 -5.59
CA TRP A 235 5.23 -14.37 -4.28
C TRP A 235 4.99 -15.86 -4.42
N VAL A 236 5.55 -16.65 -3.50
CA VAL A 236 5.47 -18.10 -3.53
C VAL A 236 4.72 -18.62 -2.31
N ASP A 237 3.69 -19.43 -2.58
CA ASP A 237 2.93 -20.14 -1.56
C ASP A 237 2.61 -21.56 -2.02
N SER A 238 2.28 -22.43 -1.07
CA SER A 238 1.80 -23.78 -1.34
C SER A 238 0.82 -24.20 -0.25
N GLU A 239 -0.13 -25.05 -0.62
CA GLU A 239 -1.05 -25.69 0.33
C GLU A 239 -0.35 -26.80 1.13
N ASP A 240 0.76 -27.35 0.62
CA ASP A 240 1.58 -28.35 1.30
C ASP A 240 2.86 -27.71 1.89
N PRO A 241 2.96 -27.57 3.22
CA PRO A 241 4.15 -27.01 3.87
C PRO A 241 5.45 -27.78 3.58
N ARG A 242 5.37 -29.09 3.34
CA ARG A 242 6.57 -29.92 3.07
C ARG A 242 7.15 -29.58 1.70
N LYS A 243 6.29 -29.39 0.70
CA LYS A 243 6.66 -28.99 -0.66
C LYS A 243 7.25 -27.58 -0.67
N LEU A 244 6.66 -26.67 0.09
CA LEU A 244 7.20 -25.31 0.24
C LEU A 244 8.60 -25.33 0.83
N GLU A 245 8.85 -26.16 1.85
CA GLU A 245 10.16 -26.27 2.48
C GLU A 245 11.18 -26.96 1.57
N GLU A 246 10.79 -27.98 0.80
CA GLU A 246 11.64 -28.58 -0.24
C GLU A 246 12.06 -27.54 -1.28
N PHE A 247 11.10 -26.78 -1.81
CA PHE A 247 11.35 -25.67 -2.73
C PHE A 247 12.27 -24.63 -2.08
N ARG A 248 12.02 -24.26 -0.82
CA ARG A 248 12.84 -23.30 -0.08
C ARG A 248 14.30 -23.70 -0.03
N ASN A 249 14.58 -24.97 0.23
CA ASN A 249 15.93 -25.50 0.28
C ASN A 249 16.62 -25.53 -1.08
N LYS A 250 15.89 -25.89 -2.15
CA LYS A 250 16.44 -26.00 -3.51
C LYS A 250 16.61 -24.65 -4.22
N ALA A 251 15.71 -23.71 -3.96
CA ALA A 251 15.63 -22.41 -4.63
C ALA A 251 16.19 -21.24 -3.79
N GLN A 252 16.80 -21.54 -2.64
CA GLN A 252 17.28 -20.57 -1.64
C GLN A 252 18.13 -19.41 -2.18
N GLU A 253 18.87 -19.62 -3.28
CA GLU A 253 19.72 -18.59 -3.89
C GLU A 253 18.92 -17.42 -4.47
N HIS A 254 17.71 -17.70 -4.95
CA HIS A 254 16.83 -16.72 -5.56
C HIS A 254 15.61 -16.40 -4.69
N LEU A 255 15.58 -16.93 -3.46
CA LEU A 255 14.52 -16.64 -2.50
C LEU A 255 14.88 -15.45 -1.61
N SER A 256 13.89 -14.61 -1.40
CA SER A 256 13.94 -13.45 -0.52
C SER A 256 12.69 -13.38 0.34
N VAL A 257 12.76 -12.61 1.42
CA VAL A 257 11.59 -12.17 2.19
C VAL A 257 11.32 -10.72 1.85
N ASP A 258 10.07 -10.38 1.50
CA ASP A 258 9.69 -8.99 1.25
C ASP A 258 9.49 -8.17 2.54
N GLY A 259 9.30 -6.86 2.42
CA GLY A 259 9.05 -5.96 3.56
C GLY A 259 7.80 -6.32 4.39
N GLY A 260 6.86 -7.08 3.83
CA GLY A 260 5.68 -7.61 4.53
C GLY A 260 5.90 -8.97 5.19
N GLY A 261 7.10 -9.55 5.09
CA GLY A 261 7.42 -10.88 5.65
C GLY A 261 7.05 -12.06 4.74
N HIS A 262 6.74 -11.83 3.47
CA HIS A 262 6.29 -12.88 2.56
C HIS A 262 7.46 -13.44 1.76
N LEU A 263 7.42 -14.75 1.52
CA LEU A 263 8.42 -15.43 0.72
C LEU A 263 8.24 -15.09 -0.77
N THR A 264 9.32 -14.64 -1.39
CA THR A 264 9.32 -14.14 -2.76
C THR A 264 10.47 -14.75 -3.54
N TYR A 265 10.17 -15.29 -4.72
CA TYR A 265 11.14 -15.77 -5.69
C TYR A 265 11.55 -14.64 -6.64
N LEU A 266 12.83 -14.29 -6.63
CA LEU A 266 13.45 -13.30 -7.51
C LEU A 266 14.07 -14.03 -8.71
N ALA A 267 13.31 -14.18 -9.78
CA ALA A 267 13.77 -14.90 -10.96
C ALA A 267 14.81 -14.06 -11.72
N PRO A 268 16.01 -14.59 -12.01
CA PRO A 268 17.02 -13.88 -12.80
C PRO A 268 16.61 -13.72 -14.27
N THR A 269 15.85 -14.67 -14.83
CA THR A 269 15.38 -14.64 -16.23
C THR A 269 13.98 -15.24 -16.38
N ARG A 270 13.31 -14.92 -17.49
CA ARG A 270 12.02 -15.53 -17.84
C ARG A 270 12.10 -17.06 -17.98
N VAL A 271 13.18 -17.56 -18.57
CA VAL A 271 13.40 -19.00 -18.79
C VAL A 271 13.56 -19.72 -17.45
N ASN A 272 14.34 -19.14 -16.54
CA ASN A 272 14.51 -19.68 -15.20
C ASN A 272 13.17 -19.76 -14.45
N LEU A 273 12.34 -18.70 -14.49
CA LEU A 273 11.02 -18.71 -13.87
C LEU A 273 10.14 -19.86 -14.41
N ALA A 274 10.09 -20.01 -15.74
CA ALA A 274 9.29 -21.06 -16.37
C ALA A 274 9.74 -22.47 -15.94
N LEU A 275 11.05 -22.70 -15.90
CA LEU A 275 11.65 -23.97 -15.44
C LEU A 275 11.30 -24.28 -13.97
N MET A 276 11.30 -23.26 -13.11
CA MET A 276 10.93 -23.44 -11.71
C MET A 276 9.44 -23.73 -11.54
N GLN A 277 8.57 -23.10 -12.34
CA GLN A 277 7.14 -23.38 -12.36
C GLN A 277 6.84 -24.80 -12.85
N GLU A 278 7.56 -25.26 -13.88
CA GLU A 278 7.42 -26.62 -14.42
C GLU A 278 7.92 -27.69 -13.44
N ARG A 279 9.06 -27.44 -12.78
CA ARG A 279 9.66 -28.38 -11.83
C ARG A 279 8.90 -28.49 -10.50
N TYR A 280 8.22 -27.41 -10.10
CA TYR A 280 7.49 -27.34 -8.83
C TYR A 280 6.03 -26.91 -9.05
N PRO A 281 5.21 -27.74 -9.70
CA PRO A 281 3.82 -27.39 -10.03
C PRO A 281 2.94 -27.21 -8.78
N GLU A 282 3.35 -27.73 -7.62
CA GLU A 282 2.64 -27.57 -6.35
C GLU A 282 2.91 -26.20 -5.67
N ILE A 283 3.82 -25.40 -6.22
CA ILE A 283 4.12 -24.05 -5.74
C ILE A 283 3.41 -23.04 -6.63
N ARG A 284 2.61 -22.16 -6.02
CA ARG A 284 1.94 -21.06 -6.71
C ARG A 284 2.88 -19.87 -6.78
N PHE A 285 3.10 -19.36 -7.99
CA PHE A 285 3.91 -18.16 -8.25
C PHE A 285 2.99 -17.00 -8.65
N ARG A 286 2.72 -16.07 -7.73
CA ARG A 286 1.78 -14.96 -7.96
C ARG A 286 2.50 -13.68 -8.37
N ALA A 287 1.98 -13.01 -9.40
CA ALA A 287 2.47 -11.70 -9.89
C ALA A 287 1.83 -10.52 -9.17
N THR A 288 0.68 -10.74 -8.55
CA THR A 288 -0.01 -9.79 -7.68
C THR A 288 -0.33 -10.47 -6.36
N ARG A 289 -0.42 -9.68 -5.30
CA ARG A 289 -0.98 -10.12 -4.03
C ARG A 289 -2.14 -9.22 -3.67
N GLU A 290 -3.25 -9.83 -3.29
CA GLU A 290 -4.26 -9.14 -2.50
C GLU A 290 -3.76 -9.11 -1.05
N HIS A 291 -3.90 -7.98 -0.38
CA HIS A 291 -3.65 -7.91 1.06
C HIS A 291 -4.67 -8.75 1.81
#